data_AF-A0A914DR21-F1
#
_entry.id   AF-A0A914DR21-F1
#
_cell.length_a   1.000
_cell.length_b   1.000
_cell.length_c   1.000
_cell.angle_alpha   90.00
_cell.angle_beta   90.00
_cell.angle_gamma   90.00
#
_symmetry.space_group_name_H-M   'P 1'
#
loop_
_entity.id
_entity.type
_entity.pdbx_description
1 polymer ?
#
loop_
_entity_poly.entity_id
_entity_poly.type
_entity_poly.pdbx_seq_one_letter_code
_entity_poly.pdbx_strand_id
1 'polypeptide(L)'
;MFVGLKKKVLLDFYVHLLVVVAISCTLIQVTYAADACQKLAICALDKCIPSPAEFPTETEIITKLLGSANFGCVLGPTCYEQCNQCETCKYAQEQVKRLILHEDTEGRCPNLEDCAKTCVLDVAHAKDPFACVFRSRCINFCLDNQDCPQCYDIVKRVFTGYCYRNGYIERYGKKCRPFFDELAKEFVKDKHD
;
A
#
# COMPACT_ATOMS: atom_id res chain seq x y z
N MET A 1 -4.50 60.56 -2.55
CA MET A 1 -4.53 59.30 -3.32
C MET A 1 -3.51 58.24 -2.84
N PHE A 2 -3.02 58.27 -1.59
CA PHE A 2 -1.92 57.40 -1.12
C PHE A 2 -2.32 56.33 -0.08
N VAL A 3 -3.58 56.31 0.38
CA VAL A 3 -4.04 55.39 1.45
C VAL A 3 -4.38 53.98 0.90
N GLY A 4 -4.72 53.86 -0.38
CA GLY A 4 -5.09 52.58 -1.01
C GLY A 4 -3.91 51.65 -1.34
N LEU A 5 -2.72 52.22 -1.62
CA LEU A 5 -1.56 51.43 -2.07
C LEU A 5 -0.94 50.58 -0.94
N LYS A 6 -0.88 51.12 0.29
CA LYS A 6 -0.32 50.41 1.46
C LYS A 6 -1.16 49.21 1.88
N LYS A 7 -2.49 49.30 1.80
CA LYS A 7 -3.39 48.19 2.16
C LYS A 7 -3.26 47.01 1.19
N LYS A 8 -3.08 47.28 -0.10
CA LYS A 8 -2.94 46.24 -1.12
C LYS A 8 -1.65 45.45 -0.95
N VAL A 9 -0.52 46.15 -0.75
CA VAL A 9 0.79 45.52 -0.50
C VAL A 9 0.81 44.69 0.78
N LEU A 10 0.17 45.15 1.86
CA LEU A 10 0.06 44.37 3.10
C LEU A 10 -0.80 43.12 2.92
N LEU A 11 -1.90 43.23 2.17
CA LEU A 11 -2.79 42.10 1.89
C LEU A 11 -2.10 41.05 1.01
N ASP A 12 -1.40 41.48 -0.03
CA ASP A 12 -0.64 40.60 -0.92
C ASP A 12 0.48 39.87 -0.16
N PHE A 13 1.20 40.56 0.74
CA PHE A 13 2.22 39.94 1.58
C PHE A 13 1.64 38.88 2.54
N TYR A 14 0.48 39.16 3.15
CA TYR A 14 -0.19 38.23 4.05
C TYR A 14 -0.71 36.99 3.31
N VAL A 15 -1.25 37.16 2.11
CA VAL A 15 -1.69 36.05 1.24
C VAL A 15 -0.50 35.18 0.83
N HIS A 16 0.64 35.78 0.43
CA HIS A 16 1.83 35.02 0.10
C HIS A 16 2.40 34.24 1.30
N LEU A 17 2.42 34.85 2.49
CA LEU A 17 2.85 34.16 3.71
C LEU A 17 1.95 32.97 4.03
N LEU A 18 0.62 33.13 3.95
CA LEU A 18 -0.33 32.04 4.17
C LEU A 18 -0.16 30.90 3.15
N VAL A 19 0.07 31.22 1.88
CA VAL A 19 0.31 30.23 0.83
C VAL A 19 1.61 29.48 1.08
N VAL A 20 2.70 30.16 1.44
CA VAL A 20 3.98 29.53 1.77
C VAL A 20 3.85 28.61 2.99
N VAL A 21 3.15 29.05 4.04
CA VAL A 21 2.89 28.22 5.22
C VAL A 21 2.07 26.99 4.84
N ALA A 22 0.99 27.15 4.07
CA ALA A 22 0.16 26.03 3.62
C ALA A 22 0.95 25.00 2.78
N ILE A 23 1.78 25.46 1.84
CA ILE A 23 2.64 24.58 1.03
C ILE A 23 3.67 23.86 1.91
N SER A 24 4.27 24.56 2.86
CA SER A 24 5.23 23.92 3.76
C SER A 24 4.58 22.86 4.66
N CYS A 25 3.36 23.11 5.16
CA CYS A 25 2.60 22.12 5.94
C CYS A 25 2.26 20.87 5.12
N THR A 26 1.83 21.02 3.87
CA THR A 26 1.50 19.85 3.02
C THR A 26 2.73 19.02 2.70
N LEU A 27 3.88 19.65 2.40
CA LEU A 27 5.13 18.94 2.13
C LEU A 27 5.63 18.15 3.35
N ILE A 28 5.52 18.72 4.55
CA ILE A 28 5.91 18.04 5.80
C ILE A 28 5.02 16.80 6.04
N GLN A 29 3.71 16.90 5.82
CA GLN A 29 2.81 15.77 6.00
C GLN A 29 3.10 14.62 5.04
N VAL A 30 3.41 14.93 3.77
CA VAL A 30 3.77 13.91 2.76
C VAL A 30 5.04 13.17 3.13
N THR A 31 6.07 13.87 3.60
CA THR A 31 7.35 13.25 4.00
C THR A 31 7.19 12.34 5.24
N TYR A 32 6.42 12.78 6.23
CA TYR A 32 6.14 11.99 7.42
C TYR A 32 5.34 10.70 7.10
N ALA A 33 4.29 10.81 6.26
CA ALA A 33 3.51 9.66 5.82
C ALA A 33 4.36 8.66 5.02
N ALA A 34 5.29 9.15 4.18
CA ALA A 34 6.20 8.30 3.43
C ALA A 34 7.14 7.50 4.34
N ASP A 35 7.66 8.12 5.41
CA ASP A 35 8.51 7.48 6.43
C ASP A 35 7.75 6.39 7.22
N ALA A 36 6.51 6.66 7.62
CA ALA A 36 5.70 5.71 8.38
C ALA A 36 5.44 4.41 7.59
N CYS A 37 5.00 4.53 6.33
CA CYS A 37 4.76 3.35 5.50
C CYS A 37 6.05 2.62 5.09
N GLN A 38 7.20 3.30 5.11
CA GLN A 38 8.50 2.64 4.94
C GLN A 38 8.85 1.78 6.15
N LYS A 39 8.62 2.28 7.38
CA LYS A 39 8.80 1.50 8.61
C LYS A 39 7.91 0.26 8.65
N LEU A 40 6.68 0.37 8.18
CA LEU A 40 5.80 -0.79 8.00
C LEU A 40 6.39 -1.81 7.02
N ALA A 41 6.86 -1.38 5.84
CA ALA A 41 7.45 -2.28 4.87
C ALA A 41 8.67 -3.01 5.44
N ILE A 42 9.51 -2.32 6.22
CA ILE A 42 10.64 -2.93 6.94
C ILE A 42 10.14 -3.98 7.94
N CYS A 43 9.14 -3.66 8.78
CA CYS A 43 8.58 -4.63 9.73
C CYS A 43 8.03 -5.88 9.03
N ALA A 44 7.27 -5.69 7.95
CA ALA A 44 6.72 -6.80 7.16
C ALA A 44 7.84 -7.71 6.62
N LEU A 45 8.88 -7.13 6.04
CA LEU A 45 10.02 -7.87 5.48
C LEU A 45 10.88 -8.55 6.55
N ASP A 46 10.98 -7.98 7.76
CA ASP A 46 11.77 -8.55 8.84
C ASP A 46 11.04 -9.68 9.59
N LYS A 47 9.70 -9.60 9.67
CA LYS A 47 8.91 -10.42 10.61
C LYS A 47 7.81 -11.26 9.97
N CYS A 48 7.28 -10.85 8.83
CA CYS A 48 6.06 -11.44 8.28
C CYS A 48 6.23 -12.00 6.86
N ILE A 49 7.35 -11.71 6.18
CA ILE A 49 7.65 -12.16 4.83
C ILE A 49 9.03 -12.85 4.88
N PRO A 50 9.08 -14.18 4.73
CA PRO A 50 10.35 -14.88 4.70
C PRO A 50 11.12 -14.58 3.40
N SER A 51 12.44 -14.61 3.48
CA SER A 51 13.28 -14.64 2.26
C SER A 51 12.96 -15.89 1.44
N PRO A 52 13.02 -15.80 0.10
CA PRO A 52 12.79 -16.95 -0.75
C PRO A 52 13.97 -17.92 -0.62
N ALA A 53 13.68 -19.23 -0.63
CA ALA A 53 14.73 -20.25 -0.63
C ALA A 53 15.51 -20.29 -1.96
N GLU A 54 14.83 -19.94 -3.06
CA GLU A 54 15.37 -19.94 -4.42
C GLU A 54 14.83 -18.74 -5.20
N PHE A 55 15.56 -18.30 -6.23
CA PHE A 55 15.09 -17.25 -7.13
C PHE A 55 13.98 -17.79 -8.03
N PRO A 56 12.73 -17.30 -7.92
CA PRO A 56 11.64 -17.73 -8.79
C PRO A 56 11.82 -17.22 -10.22
N THR A 57 11.05 -17.72 -11.19
CA THR A 57 11.01 -17.08 -12.52
C THR A 57 10.33 -15.71 -12.43
N GLU A 58 10.55 -14.82 -13.41
CA GLU A 58 9.95 -13.47 -13.37
C GLU A 58 8.43 -13.52 -13.16
N THR A 59 7.74 -14.39 -13.89
CA THR A 59 6.27 -14.58 -13.81
C THR A 59 5.78 -15.11 -12.45
N GLU A 60 6.64 -15.79 -11.69
CA GLU A 60 6.29 -16.36 -10.40
C GLU A 60 6.59 -15.43 -9.22
N ILE A 61 7.38 -14.37 -9.41
CA ILE A 61 7.87 -13.52 -8.31
C ILE A 61 6.71 -12.99 -7.45
N ILE A 62 5.69 -12.38 -8.06
CA ILE A 62 4.56 -11.78 -7.33
C ILE A 62 3.77 -12.87 -6.60
N THR A 63 3.45 -13.96 -7.29
CA THR A 63 2.76 -15.11 -6.69
C THR A 63 3.51 -15.67 -5.49
N LYS A 64 4.83 -15.82 -5.58
CA LYS A 64 5.68 -16.32 -4.48
C LYS A 64 5.74 -15.34 -3.32
N LEU A 65 5.89 -14.04 -3.59
CA LEU A 65 5.89 -12.99 -2.56
C LEU A 65 4.57 -12.96 -1.77
N LEU A 66 3.44 -12.93 -2.48
CA LEU A 66 2.12 -12.91 -1.86
C LEU A 66 1.83 -14.22 -1.11
N GLY A 67 2.21 -15.35 -1.72
CA GLY A 67 2.05 -16.69 -1.15
C GLY A 67 2.83 -16.88 0.15
N SER A 68 4.04 -16.31 0.26
CA SER A 68 4.88 -16.41 1.44
C SER A 68 4.57 -15.36 2.52
N ALA A 69 3.95 -14.24 2.15
CA ALA A 69 3.60 -13.18 3.08
C ALA A 69 2.50 -13.62 4.05
N ASN A 70 2.72 -13.38 5.35
CA ASN A 70 1.70 -13.55 6.39
C ASN A 70 1.00 -12.20 6.64
N PHE A 71 -0.10 -11.95 5.92
CA PHE A 71 -0.87 -10.70 6.05
C PHE A 71 -1.52 -10.53 7.42
N GLY A 72 -1.90 -11.62 8.10
CA GLY A 72 -2.35 -11.57 9.48
C GLY A 72 -1.25 -11.11 10.45
N CYS A 73 0.02 -11.41 10.17
CA CYS A 73 1.16 -10.86 10.90
C CYS A 73 1.36 -9.36 10.61
N VAL A 74 1.26 -8.94 9.34
CA VAL A 74 1.42 -7.53 8.93
C VAL A 74 0.33 -6.62 9.49
N LEU A 75 -0.93 -7.04 9.36
CA LEU A 75 -2.10 -6.28 9.83
C LEU A 75 -2.41 -6.52 11.30
N GLY A 76 -1.78 -7.52 11.91
CA GLY A 76 -2.00 -7.90 13.30
C GLY A 76 -1.02 -7.26 14.28
N PRO A 77 -0.92 -7.83 15.50
CA PRO A 77 -0.13 -7.27 16.60
C PRO A 77 1.37 -7.08 16.28
N THR A 78 1.96 -7.93 15.43
CA THR A 78 3.42 -7.92 15.17
C THR A 78 3.92 -6.61 14.56
N CYS A 79 3.17 -6.06 13.59
CA CYS A 79 3.50 -4.78 12.95
C CYS A 79 2.42 -3.71 13.21
N TYR A 80 1.62 -3.88 14.26
CA TYR A 80 0.45 -3.04 14.53
C TYR A 80 0.80 -1.56 14.63
N GLU A 81 1.87 -1.22 15.36
CA GLU A 81 2.27 0.17 15.57
C GLU A 81 2.66 0.85 14.25
N GLN A 82 3.50 0.19 13.45
CA GLN A 82 3.95 0.72 12.16
C GLN A 82 2.78 0.80 11.17
N CYS A 83 1.88 -0.19 11.21
CA CYS A 83 0.68 -0.21 10.38
C CYS A 83 -0.26 0.94 10.75
N ASN A 84 -0.51 1.18 12.04
CA ASN A 84 -1.38 2.26 12.51
C ASN A 84 -0.82 3.66 12.22
N GLN A 85 0.51 3.82 12.11
CA GLN A 85 1.14 5.07 11.70
C GLN A 85 1.12 5.29 10.17
N CYS A 86 1.01 4.22 9.38
CA CYS A 86 0.88 4.29 7.94
C CYS A 86 -0.60 4.35 7.54
N GLU A 87 -1.08 5.50 7.04
CA GLU A 87 -2.52 5.70 6.77
C GLU A 87 -3.14 4.59 5.89
N THR A 88 -2.42 4.12 4.87
CA THR A 88 -2.91 3.03 4.02
C THR A 88 -3.10 1.72 4.77
N CYS A 89 -2.18 1.38 5.67
CA CYS A 89 -2.25 0.13 6.42
C CYS A 89 -3.28 0.23 7.54
N LYS A 90 -3.32 1.36 8.23
CA LYS A 90 -4.39 1.70 9.18
C LYS A 90 -5.77 1.56 8.53
N TYR A 91 -5.93 2.14 7.34
CA TYR A 91 -7.15 2.00 6.55
C TYR A 91 -7.50 0.52 6.32
N ALA A 92 -6.54 -0.29 5.86
CA ALA A 92 -6.76 -1.71 5.63
C ALA A 92 -7.15 -2.47 6.92
N GLN A 93 -6.51 -2.17 8.06
CA GLN A 93 -6.88 -2.74 9.36
C GLN A 93 -8.32 -2.37 9.76
N GLU A 94 -8.71 -1.12 9.56
CA GLU A 94 -10.05 -0.63 9.84
C GLU A 94 -11.09 -1.30 8.95
N GLN A 95 -10.81 -1.45 7.64
CA GLN A 95 -11.74 -2.14 6.73
C GLN A 95 -11.87 -3.62 7.08
N VAL A 96 -10.77 -4.32 7.38
CA VAL A 96 -10.82 -5.72 7.85
C VAL A 96 -11.66 -5.84 9.11
N LYS A 97 -11.47 -4.94 10.08
CA LYS A 97 -12.27 -4.91 11.31
C LYS A 97 -13.75 -4.72 11.01
N ARG A 98 -14.11 -3.75 10.16
CA ARG A 98 -15.50 -3.49 9.74
C ARG A 98 -16.13 -4.71 9.10
N LEU A 99 -15.43 -5.36 8.16
CA LEU A 99 -15.90 -6.56 7.48
C LEU A 99 -16.16 -7.71 8.46
N ILE A 100 -15.27 -7.94 9.44
CA ILE A 100 -15.47 -8.96 10.49
C ILE A 100 -16.68 -8.63 11.36
N LEU A 101 -16.88 -7.35 11.69
CA LEU A 101 -18.02 -6.87 12.47
C LEU A 101 -19.32 -6.74 11.66
N HIS A 102 -19.30 -7.10 10.38
CA HIS A 102 -20.43 -6.95 9.44
C HIS A 102 -20.92 -5.49 9.31
N GLU A 103 -20.01 -4.54 9.45
CA GLU A 103 -20.22 -3.11 9.22
C GLU A 103 -19.93 -2.74 7.77
N ASP A 104 -20.48 -1.61 7.31
CA ASP A 104 -20.15 -1.04 6.02
C ASP A 104 -18.71 -0.51 6.00
N THR A 105 -18.04 -0.70 4.87
CA THR A 105 -16.69 -0.19 4.63
C THR A 105 -16.72 1.28 4.24
N GLU A 106 -15.55 1.93 4.27
CA GLU A 106 -15.42 3.35 3.94
C GLU A 106 -15.42 3.63 2.43
N GLY A 107 -15.22 2.62 1.58
CA GLY A 107 -15.40 2.72 0.13
C GLY A 107 -14.25 3.40 -0.61
N ARG A 108 -13.03 3.48 -0.04
CA ARG A 108 -11.86 4.03 -0.76
C ARG A 108 -11.28 3.05 -1.79
N CYS A 109 -11.56 1.76 -1.66
CA CYS A 109 -11.23 0.72 -2.64
C CYS A 109 -12.46 -0.18 -2.87
N PRO A 110 -13.47 0.30 -3.59
CA PRO A 110 -14.80 -0.32 -3.60
C PRO A 110 -14.77 -1.76 -4.13
N ASN A 111 -14.10 -2.05 -5.25
CA ASN A 111 -14.11 -3.43 -5.78
C ASN A 111 -13.27 -4.37 -4.91
N LEU A 112 -12.13 -3.92 -4.37
CA LEU A 112 -11.34 -4.69 -3.42
C LEU A 112 -12.12 -5.00 -2.14
N GLU A 113 -12.83 -4.01 -1.59
CA GLU A 113 -13.63 -4.13 -0.36
C GLU A 113 -14.84 -5.03 -0.55
N ASP A 114 -15.57 -4.88 -1.67
CA ASP A 114 -16.68 -5.74 -2.02
C ASP A 114 -16.22 -7.19 -2.22
N CYS A 115 -15.09 -7.39 -2.91
CA CYS A 115 -14.50 -8.72 -3.03
C CYS A 115 -14.09 -9.28 -1.65
N ALA A 116 -13.46 -8.47 -0.80
CA ALA A 116 -13.05 -8.88 0.53
C ALA A 116 -14.24 -9.24 1.43
N LYS A 117 -15.38 -8.56 1.30
CA LYS A 117 -16.63 -8.92 1.97
C LYS A 117 -17.07 -10.33 1.63
N THR A 118 -16.98 -10.73 0.36
CA THR A 118 -17.27 -12.12 -0.04
C THR A 118 -16.28 -13.12 0.55
N CYS A 119 -15.00 -12.76 0.66
CA CYS A 119 -13.96 -13.62 1.24
C CYS A 119 -14.17 -13.87 2.74
N VAL A 120 -14.60 -12.87 3.51
CA VAL A 120 -14.84 -13.00 4.95
C VAL A 120 -16.08 -13.85 5.24
N LEU A 121 -17.08 -13.80 4.37
CA LEU A 121 -18.31 -14.58 4.48
C LEU A 121 -18.18 -16.02 3.93
N ASP A 122 -17.12 -16.31 3.18
CA ASP A 122 -16.89 -17.63 2.58
C ASP A 122 -16.33 -18.61 3.62
N VAL A 123 -17.13 -19.63 3.96
CA VAL A 123 -16.78 -20.67 4.95
C VAL A 123 -15.48 -21.40 4.57
N ALA A 124 -15.16 -21.51 3.27
CA ALA A 124 -13.91 -22.12 2.81
C ALA A 124 -12.67 -21.34 3.25
N HIS A 125 -12.81 -20.04 3.51
CA HIS A 125 -11.73 -19.13 3.89
C HIS A 125 -11.80 -18.65 5.34
N ALA A 126 -12.73 -19.19 6.15
CA ALA A 126 -12.93 -18.78 7.55
C ALA A 126 -11.66 -18.89 8.42
N LYS A 127 -10.71 -19.76 8.07
CA LYS A 127 -9.43 -19.93 8.79
C LYS A 127 -8.37 -18.89 8.43
N ASP A 128 -8.40 -18.37 7.21
CA ASP A 128 -7.45 -17.36 6.71
C ASP A 128 -8.15 -16.51 5.62
N PRO A 129 -8.99 -15.54 6.03
CA PRO A 129 -9.66 -14.66 5.07
C PRO A 129 -8.66 -13.82 4.28
N PHE A 130 -7.46 -13.57 4.83
CA PHE A 130 -6.41 -12.82 4.15
C PHE A 130 -5.84 -13.56 2.94
N ALA A 131 -5.85 -14.90 2.93
CA ALA A 131 -5.45 -15.67 1.75
C ALA A 131 -6.36 -15.37 0.55
N CYS A 132 -7.68 -15.32 0.76
CA CYS A 132 -8.64 -15.01 -0.29
C CYS A 132 -8.45 -13.59 -0.84
N VAL A 133 -8.24 -12.62 0.05
CA VAL A 133 -8.10 -11.21 -0.33
C VAL A 133 -6.75 -10.94 -1.00
N PHE A 134 -5.65 -11.31 -0.36
CA PHE A 134 -4.32 -10.83 -0.74
C PHE A 134 -3.46 -11.86 -1.47
N ARG A 135 -3.87 -13.13 -1.59
CA ARG A 135 -3.12 -14.16 -2.33
C ARG A 135 -3.80 -14.68 -3.59
N SER A 136 -5.14 -14.57 -3.68
CA SER A 136 -5.89 -15.20 -4.76
C SER A 136 -6.91 -14.30 -5.43
N ARG A 137 -8.10 -14.14 -4.85
CA ARG A 137 -9.30 -13.68 -5.56
C ARG A 137 -9.32 -12.17 -5.79
N CYS A 138 -9.01 -11.40 -4.74
CA CYS A 138 -9.22 -9.95 -4.76
C CYS A 138 -7.96 -9.15 -5.10
N ILE A 139 -6.79 -9.80 -5.13
CA ILE A 139 -5.49 -9.12 -5.24
C ILE A 139 -5.33 -8.34 -6.56
N ASN A 140 -6.07 -8.69 -7.62
CA ASN A 140 -6.05 -7.95 -8.88
C ASN A 140 -6.53 -6.50 -8.70
N PHE A 141 -7.54 -6.25 -7.87
CA PHE A 141 -8.01 -4.89 -7.56
C PHE A 141 -6.97 -4.04 -6.80
N CYS A 142 -5.98 -4.69 -6.21
CA CYS A 142 -4.83 -4.00 -5.62
C CYS A 142 -3.70 -3.81 -6.63
N LEU A 143 -3.43 -4.80 -7.50
CA LEU A 143 -2.29 -4.81 -8.42
C LEU A 143 -2.55 -4.10 -9.75
N ASP A 144 -3.80 -3.82 -10.10
CA ASP A 144 -4.18 -3.11 -11.33
C ASP A 144 -3.87 -1.62 -11.33
N ASN A 145 -3.52 -1.05 -10.16
CA ASN A 145 -3.29 0.38 -9.93
C ASN A 145 -4.44 1.29 -10.38
N GLN A 146 -5.67 0.76 -10.42
CA GLN A 146 -6.87 1.49 -10.83
C GLN A 146 -7.90 1.52 -9.71
N ASP A 147 -8.27 0.37 -9.15
CA ASP A 147 -9.30 0.32 -8.10
C ASP A 147 -8.76 0.85 -6.76
N CYS A 148 -7.56 0.43 -6.38
CA CYS A 148 -6.99 0.74 -5.08
C CYS A 148 -5.52 1.21 -5.16
N PRO A 149 -5.24 2.45 -5.62
CA PRO A 149 -3.88 2.96 -5.77
C PRO A 149 -3.06 2.94 -4.48
N GLN A 150 -3.70 3.17 -3.33
CA GLN A 150 -3.02 3.07 -2.05
C GLN A 150 -2.52 1.65 -1.75
N CYS A 151 -3.29 0.61 -2.09
CA CYS A 151 -2.86 -0.78 -1.91
C CYS A 151 -1.68 -1.10 -2.83
N TYR A 152 -1.79 -0.68 -4.11
CA TYR A 152 -0.72 -0.81 -5.08
C TYR A 152 0.61 -0.23 -4.58
N ASP A 153 0.57 0.99 -4.03
CA ASP A 153 1.76 1.67 -3.51
C ASP A 153 2.41 0.97 -2.31
N ILE A 154 1.61 0.37 -1.42
CA ILE A 154 2.15 -0.42 -0.30
C ILE A 154 2.80 -1.70 -0.80
N VAL A 155 2.14 -2.44 -1.70
CA VAL A 155 2.73 -3.67 -2.26
C VAL A 155 4.01 -3.34 -3.03
N LYS A 156 4.02 -2.24 -3.79
CA LYS A 156 5.21 -1.73 -4.48
C LYS A 156 6.36 -1.43 -3.51
N ARG A 157 6.09 -0.78 -2.37
CA ARG A 157 7.11 -0.49 -1.35
C ARG A 157 7.67 -1.77 -0.74
N VAL A 158 6.81 -2.70 -0.36
CA VAL A 158 7.21 -4.01 0.19
C VAL A 158 8.05 -4.78 -0.83
N PHE A 159 7.57 -4.89 -2.07
CA PHE A 159 8.31 -5.51 -3.16
C PHE A 159 9.67 -4.84 -3.37
N THR A 160 9.72 -3.51 -3.36
CA THR A 160 10.98 -2.79 -3.57
C THR A 160 12.02 -3.21 -2.53
N GLY A 161 11.64 -3.21 -1.24
CA GLY A 161 12.52 -3.69 -0.18
C GLY A 161 12.87 -5.18 -0.31
N TYR A 162 11.91 -6.03 -0.67
CA TYR A 162 12.11 -7.44 -0.91
C TYR A 162 13.11 -7.71 -2.05
N CYS A 163 12.97 -7.00 -3.17
CA CYS A 163 13.82 -7.09 -4.34
C CYS A 163 15.27 -6.70 -4.03
N TYR A 164 15.49 -5.59 -3.29
CA TYR A 164 16.83 -5.19 -2.85
C TYR A 164 17.46 -6.22 -1.91
N ARG A 165 16.72 -6.69 -0.91
CA ARG A 165 17.24 -7.60 0.12
C ARG A 165 17.62 -8.97 -0.41
N ASN A 166 16.96 -9.42 -1.47
CA ASN A 166 17.16 -10.75 -2.03
C ASN A 166 17.99 -10.75 -3.32
N GLY A 167 18.63 -9.64 -3.69
CA GLY A 167 19.57 -9.59 -4.83
C GLY A 167 18.92 -9.72 -6.21
N TYR A 168 17.70 -9.24 -6.37
CA TYR A 168 16.95 -9.36 -7.63
C TYR A 168 17.52 -8.44 -8.73
N ILE A 169 18.18 -7.34 -8.34
CA ILE A 169 18.81 -6.43 -9.31
C ILE A 169 19.93 -7.15 -10.04
N GLU A 170 20.79 -7.85 -9.31
CA GLU A 170 21.91 -8.62 -9.85
C GLU A 170 21.41 -9.80 -10.68
N ARG A 171 20.31 -10.43 -10.24
CA ARG A 171 19.76 -11.62 -10.91
C ARG A 171 19.06 -11.31 -12.24
N TYR A 172 18.23 -10.28 -12.28
CA TYR A 172 17.37 -9.97 -13.44
C TYR A 172 17.82 -8.71 -14.20
N GLY A 173 18.81 -7.96 -13.70
CA GLY A 173 19.31 -6.75 -14.36
C GLY A 173 18.33 -5.58 -14.38
N LYS A 174 17.28 -5.61 -13.55
CA LYS A 174 16.20 -4.62 -13.52
C LYS A 174 16.20 -3.83 -12.21
N LYS A 175 15.82 -2.54 -12.28
CA LYS A 175 15.60 -1.72 -11.08
C LYS A 175 14.29 -2.15 -10.39
N CYS A 176 14.31 -2.31 -9.07
CA CYS A 176 13.19 -2.89 -8.32
C CYS A 176 11.84 -2.18 -8.50
N ARG A 177 11.78 -0.83 -8.47
CA ARG A 177 10.49 -0.12 -8.62
C ARG A 177 9.86 -0.32 -10.01
N PRO A 178 10.55 -0.03 -11.12
CA PRO A 178 10.02 -0.35 -12.46
C PRO A 178 9.73 -1.83 -12.66
N PHE A 179 10.55 -2.70 -12.08
CA PHE A 179 10.35 -4.15 -12.18
C PHE A 179 9.02 -4.58 -11.55
N PHE A 180 8.65 -4.00 -10.40
CA PHE A 180 7.32 -4.24 -9.84
C PHE A 180 6.20 -3.83 -10.80
N ASP A 181 6.31 -2.67 -11.45
CA ASP A 181 5.28 -2.15 -12.35
C ASP A 181 5.06 -3.11 -13.55
N GLU A 182 6.15 -3.66 -14.08
CA GLU A 182 6.12 -4.70 -15.12
C GLU A 182 5.43 -5.96 -14.62
N LEU A 183 5.90 -6.50 -13.49
CA LEU A 183 5.40 -7.75 -12.92
C LEU A 183 3.92 -7.68 -12.50
N ALA A 184 3.49 -6.56 -11.92
CA ALA A 184 2.09 -6.37 -11.52
C ALA A 184 1.17 -6.32 -12.75
N LYS A 185 1.61 -5.66 -13.82
CA LYS A 185 0.86 -5.59 -15.08
C LYS A 185 0.75 -6.96 -15.74
N GLU A 186 1.81 -7.77 -15.71
CA GLU A 186 1.78 -9.15 -16.21
C GLU A 186 0.86 -10.02 -15.36
N PHE A 187 0.99 -9.96 -14.03
CA PHE A 187 0.17 -10.73 -13.10
C PHE A 187 -1.34 -10.50 -13.30
N VAL A 188 -1.75 -9.25 -13.48
CA VAL A 188 -3.17 -8.91 -13.71
C VAL A 188 -3.67 -9.45 -15.05
N LYS A 189 -2.83 -9.42 -16.09
CA LYS A 189 -3.19 -9.97 -17.42
C LYS A 189 -3.40 -11.48 -17.37
N ASP A 190 -2.47 -12.22 -16.76
CA ASP A 190 -2.49 -13.69 -16.71
C ASP A 190 -3.70 -14.25 -15.93
N LYS A 191 -4.40 -13.42 -15.15
CA LYS A 191 -5.61 -13.79 -14.40
C LYS A 191 -6.92 -13.44 -15.10
N HIS A 192 -6.84 -12.81 -16.29
CA HIS A 192 -8.00 -12.49 -17.12
C HIS A 192 -8.16 -13.39 -18.35
N ASP A 193 -7.25 -14.36 -18.53
CA ASP A 193 -7.36 -15.49 -19.48
C ASP A 193 -7.78 -16.79 -18.74
#